data_AF-A0A925TF83-F1
#
_entry.id   AF-A0A925TF83-F1
#
_cell.length_a   1.000
_cell.length_b   1.000
_cell.length_c   1.000
_cell.angle_alpha   90.00
_cell.angle_beta   90.00
_cell.angle_gamma   90.00
#
_symmetry.space_group_name_H-M   'P 1'
#
loop_
_entity.id
_entity.type
_entity.pdbx_description
1 polymer ?
#
loop_
_entity_poly.entity_id
_entity_poly.type
_entity_poly.pdbx_seq_one_letter_code
_entity_poly.pdbx_strand_id
1 'polypeptide(L)'
;MKPRAFMLMGTGSDVGKSLVAAGLCRAFAKRGLKVLPFKPQNMSNNAAVTSDGGEIGRAQALQARAARQPVTVHMNPVLLKPESTTGAQVIVQGKRAATMTARDFFKNRQQFMPAI
;
A
#
# COMPACT_ATOMS: atom_id res chain seq x y z
N MET A 1 1.92 15.13 -19.80
CA MET A 1 0.77 14.22 -20.07
C MET A 1 0.31 13.61 -18.75
N LYS A 2 -1.00 13.55 -18.47
CA LYS A 2 -1.53 12.93 -17.24
C LYS A 2 -1.33 11.41 -17.31
N PRO A 3 -0.80 10.75 -16.26
CA PRO A 3 -0.65 9.30 -16.26
C PRO A 3 -2.01 8.61 -16.35
N ARG A 4 -2.09 7.51 -17.10
CA ARG A 4 -3.28 6.66 -17.13
C ARG A 4 -3.36 5.85 -15.84
N ALA A 5 -4.52 5.84 -15.19
CA ALA A 5 -4.78 5.07 -13.99
C ALA A 5 -5.87 4.04 -14.26
N PHE A 6 -5.69 2.82 -13.76
CA PHE A 6 -6.70 1.77 -13.76
C PHE A 6 -6.76 1.16 -12.36
N MET A 7 -7.98 0.90 -11.88
CA MET A 7 -8.21 0.30 -10.57
C MET A 7 -8.53 -1.19 -10.74
N LEU A 8 -7.84 -2.03 -9.96
CA LEU A 8 -8.15 -3.45 -9.87
C LEU A 8 -9.06 -3.68 -8.67
N MET A 9 -10.27 -4.16 -8.95
CA MET A 9 -11.27 -4.50 -7.94
C MET A 9 -11.50 -6.00 -7.88
N GLY A 10 -12.06 -6.47 -6.77
CA GLY A 10 -12.45 -7.87 -6.60
C GLY A 10 -13.58 -7.98 -5.58
N THR A 11 -14.28 -9.11 -5.61
CA THR A 11 -15.54 -9.33 -4.86
C THR A 11 -15.35 -9.69 -3.38
N GLY A 12 -14.11 -9.87 -2.94
CA GLY A 12 -13.79 -10.18 -1.54
C GLY A 12 -12.31 -10.01 -1.23
N SER A 13 -11.93 -10.28 0.02
CA SER A 13 -10.53 -10.46 0.42
C SER A 13 -9.95 -11.74 -0.19
N ASP A 14 -8.64 -11.78 -0.38
CA ASP A 14 -7.90 -12.97 -0.85
C ASP A 14 -8.27 -13.59 -2.22
N VAL A 15 -9.14 -12.95 -2.99
CA VAL A 15 -9.45 -13.34 -4.39
C VAL A 15 -8.30 -13.11 -5.40
N GLY A 16 -7.06 -12.95 -4.95
CA GLY A 16 -5.89 -12.82 -5.82
C GLY A 16 -5.56 -11.41 -6.35
N LYS A 17 -6.28 -10.36 -5.94
CA LYS A 17 -6.08 -8.96 -6.41
C LYS A 17 -4.62 -8.51 -6.39
N SER A 18 -3.91 -8.75 -5.28
CA SER A 18 -2.52 -8.33 -5.11
C SER A 18 -1.57 -9.04 -6.08
N LEU A 19 -1.83 -10.33 -6.36
CA LEU A 19 -1.04 -11.15 -7.27
C LEU A 19 -1.28 -10.72 -8.73
N VAL A 20 -2.55 -10.51 -9.11
CA VAL A 20 -2.91 -9.99 -10.43
C VAL A 20 -2.28 -8.62 -10.66
N ALA A 21 -2.33 -7.73 -9.67
CA ALA A 21 -1.68 -6.41 -9.74
C ALA A 21 -0.17 -6.52 -9.98
N ALA A 22 0.52 -7.44 -9.27
CA ALA A 22 1.94 -7.70 -9.50
C ALA A 22 2.21 -8.28 -10.90
N GLY A 23 1.37 -9.21 -11.36
CA GLY A 23 1.44 -9.77 -12.71
C GLY A 23 1.32 -8.70 -13.81
N LEU A 24 0.35 -7.79 -13.68
CA LEU A 24 0.18 -6.66 -14.60
C LEU A 24 1.36 -5.69 -14.53
N CYS A 25 1.86 -5.36 -13.34
CA CYS A 25 3.06 -4.55 -13.18
C CYS A 25 4.25 -5.15 -13.93
N ARG A 26 4.47 -6.47 -13.79
CA ARG A 26 5.53 -7.17 -14.51
C ARG A 26 5.29 -7.18 -16.02
N ALA A 27 4.06 -7.42 -16.45
CA ALA A 27 3.69 -7.47 -17.87
C ALA A 27 3.91 -6.11 -18.56
N PHE A 28 3.57 -5.01 -17.90
CA PHE A 28 3.78 -3.66 -18.42
C PHE A 28 5.27 -3.27 -18.42
N ALA A 29 6.01 -3.55 -17.35
CA ALA A 29 7.44 -3.31 -17.31
C ALA A 29 8.20 -4.09 -18.39
N LYS A 30 7.82 -5.35 -18.66
CA LYS A 30 8.40 -6.16 -19.77
C LYS A 30 8.12 -5.57 -21.16
N ARG A 31 7.07 -4.77 -21.31
CA ARG A 31 6.69 -4.08 -22.56
C ARG A 31 7.27 -2.67 -22.67
N GLY A 32 8.20 -2.30 -21.79
CA GLY A 32 8.83 -0.97 -21.78
C GLY A 32 7.97 0.15 -21.20
N LEU A 33 6.81 -0.17 -20.60
CA LEU A 33 5.96 0.83 -19.96
C LEU A 33 6.45 1.16 -18.55
N LYS A 34 6.45 2.45 -18.20
CA LYS A 34 6.60 2.91 -16.82
C LYS A 34 5.28 2.74 -16.07
N VAL A 35 5.23 1.78 -15.16
CA VAL A 35 4.07 1.48 -14.30
C VAL A 35 4.45 1.70 -12.84
N LEU A 36 3.52 2.25 -12.05
CA LEU A 36 3.68 2.45 -10.62
C LEU A 36 2.48 1.81 -9.90
N PRO A 37 2.72 0.87 -8.96
CA PRO A 37 1.64 0.36 -8.12
C PRO A 37 1.26 1.38 -7.07
N PHE A 38 -0.03 1.42 -6.73
CA PHE A 38 -0.53 2.28 -5.68
C PHE A 38 -1.67 1.60 -4.94
N LYS A 39 -1.57 1.54 -3.61
CA LYS A 39 -2.66 1.11 -2.72
C LYS A 39 -2.77 2.13 -1.58
N PRO A 40 -3.76 3.04 -1.61
CA PRO A 40 -3.79 4.18 -0.69
C PRO A 40 -3.83 3.75 0.78
N GLN A 41 -4.54 2.66 1.08
CA GLN A 41 -4.59 2.04 2.39
C GLN A 41 -4.42 0.53 2.26
N ASN A 42 -3.50 -0.03 3.03
CA ASN A 42 -3.39 -1.48 3.22
C ASN A 42 -3.59 -1.84 4.70
N MET A 43 -3.99 -3.09 4.96
CA MET A 43 -4.11 -3.64 6.31
C MET A 43 -3.39 -4.98 6.34
N SER A 44 -2.23 -5.03 7.00
CA SER A 44 -1.41 -6.23 7.08
C SER A 44 -0.30 -6.07 8.12
N ASN A 45 -0.04 -7.13 8.89
CA ASN A 45 1.17 -7.23 9.72
C ASN A 45 2.41 -7.65 8.92
N ASN A 46 2.23 -8.06 7.67
CA ASN A 46 3.31 -8.47 6.80
C ASN A 46 3.90 -7.25 6.06
N ALA A 47 4.75 -6.51 6.76
CA ALA A 47 5.42 -5.33 6.24
C ALA A 47 6.74 -5.67 5.52
N ALA A 48 7.19 -4.73 4.70
CA ALA A 48 8.51 -4.65 4.10
C ALA A 48 9.07 -3.24 4.36
N VAL A 49 10.39 -3.15 4.39
CA VAL A 49 11.12 -1.90 4.66
C VAL A 49 11.60 -1.31 3.33
N THR A 50 11.37 -0.02 3.17
CA THR A 50 11.85 0.80 2.05
C THR A 50 13.33 1.17 2.25
N SER A 51 14.01 1.67 1.22
CA SER A 51 15.43 2.00 1.31
C SER A 51 15.76 3.08 2.35
N ASP A 52 14.78 3.94 2.65
CA ASP A 52 14.84 5.00 3.66
C ASP A 52 14.28 4.58 5.03
N GLY A 53 14.05 3.27 5.23
CA GLY A 53 13.65 2.72 6.53
C GLY A 53 12.15 2.78 6.84
N GLY A 54 11.33 3.33 5.94
CA GLY A 54 9.87 3.39 6.09
C GLY A 54 9.18 2.04 5.84
N GLU A 55 8.05 1.80 6.49
CA GLU A 55 7.27 0.57 6.36
C GLU A 55 6.20 0.65 5.26
N ILE A 56 6.06 -0.41 4.46
CA ILE A 56 4.92 -0.62 3.55
C ILE A 56 4.43 -2.07 3.60
N GLY A 57 3.22 -2.34 3.12
CA GLY A 57 2.76 -3.72 2.97
C GLY A 57 3.62 -4.55 2.00
N ARG A 58 3.94 -5.81 2.33
CA ARG A 58 4.76 -6.70 1.49
C ARG A 58 4.18 -6.91 0.10
N ALA A 59 2.84 -6.87 -0.03
CA ALA A 59 2.17 -6.91 -1.34
C ALA A 59 2.58 -5.72 -2.24
N GLN A 60 2.69 -4.52 -1.69
CA GLN A 60 3.12 -3.33 -2.44
C GLN A 60 4.61 -3.39 -2.75
N ALA A 61 5.44 -3.90 -1.84
CA ALA A 61 6.86 -4.15 -2.13
C ALA A 61 7.04 -5.15 -3.28
N LEU A 62 6.25 -6.23 -3.32
CA LEU A 62 6.24 -7.19 -4.43
C LEU A 62 5.82 -6.52 -5.74
N GLN A 63 4.76 -5.71 -5.70
CA GLN A 63 4.27 -4.98 -6.88
C GLN A 63 5.32 -3.99 -7.41
N ALA A 64 6.04 -3.29 -6.54
CA ALA A 64 7.14 -2.38 -6.91
C ALA A 64 8.27 -3.14 -7.63
N ARG A 65 8.69 -4.28 -7.05
CA ARG A 65 9.67 -5.18 -7.67
C ARG A 65 9.20 -5.71 -9.03
N ALA A 66 7.92 -6.05 -9.15
CA ALA A 66 7.32 -6.48 -10.41
C ALA A 66 7.33 -5.36 -11.46
N ALA A 67 7.04 -4.14 -11.05
CA ALA A 67 7.09 -2.92 -11.86
C ALA A 67 8.52 -2.46 -12.24
N ARG A 68 9.56 -3.09 -11.68
CA ARG A 68 10.97 -2.63 -11.75
C ARG A 68 11.13 -1.19 -11.26
N GLN A 69 10.43 -0.84 -10.18
CA GLN A 69 10.50 0.47 -9.55
C GLN A 69 11.12 0.34 -8.14
N PRO A 70 11.82 1.37 -7.65
CA PRO A 70 12.22 1.44 -6.26
C PRO A 70 11.03 1.30 -5.33
N VAL A 71 11.22 0.58 -4.23
CA VAL A 71 10.19 0.43 -3.19
C VAL A 71 10.12 1.74 -2.40
N THR A 72 8.95 2.37 -2.33
CA THR A 72 8.75 3.66 -1.63
C THR A 72 7.45 3.68 -0.85
N VAL A 73 7.43 4.43 0.25
CA VAL A 73 6.25 4.65 1.12
C VAL A 73 5.05 5.21 0.36
N HIS A 74 5.28 5.97 -0.72
CA HIS A 74 4.22 6.57 -1.53
C HIS A 74 3.36 5.55 -2.28
N MET A 75 3.85 4.31 -2.47
CA MET A 75 3.04 3.22 -3.05
C MET A 75 2.01 2.67 -2.05
N ASN A 76 2.21 2.91 -0.75
CA ASN A 76 1.31 2.53 0.33
C ASN A 76 1.35 3.57 1.47
N PRO A 77 0.77 4.76 1.27
CA PRO A 77 0.94 5.87 2.21
C PRO A 77 0.30 5.62 3.58
N VAL A 78 -0.74 4.76 3.65
CA VAL A 78 -1.33 4.30 4.91
C VAL A 78 -1.24 2.78 5.03
N LEU A 79 -0.57 2.29 6.07
CA LEU A 79 -0.54 0.87 6.43
C LEU A 79 -1.11 0.70 7.85
N LEU A 80 -2.16 -0.11 7.96
CA LEU A 80 -2.74 -0.51 9.23
C LEU A 80 -2.16 -1.88 9.63
N LYS A 81 -1.52 -1.96 10.80
CA LYS A 81 -0.97 -3.21 11.35
C LYS A 81 -1.79 -3.64 12.56
N PRO A 82 -2.70 -4.62 12.45
CA PRO A 82 -3.51 -5.09 13.58
C PRO A 82 -2.66 -5.50 14.77
N GLU A 83 -2.96 -4.96 15.96
CA GLU A 83 -2.31 -5.30 17.23
C GLU A 83 -3.26 -5.97 18.23
N SER A 84 -4.58 -5.81 18.04
CA SER A 84 -5.62 -6.43 18.86
C SER A 84 -6.88 -6.70 18.03
N THR A 85 -7.90 -7.29 18.66
CA THR A 85 -9.21 -7.55 18.02
C THR A 85 -9.83 -6.31 17.39
N THR A 86 -9.61 -5.13 17.99
CA THR A 86 -10.24 -3.87 17.56
C THR A 86 -9.25 -2.80 17.14
N GLY A 87 -7.95 -2.95 17.44
CA GLY A 87 -6.93 -1.93 17.28
C GLY A 87 -5.81 -2.27 16.29
N ALA A 88 -5.20 -1.23 15.74
CA ALA A 88 -4.06 -1.32 14.82
C ALA A 88 -3.07 -0.17 15.03
N GLN A 89 -1.79 -0.41 14.75
CA GLN A 89 -0.82 0.66 14.47
C GLN A 89 -1.24 1.32 13.17
N VAL A 90 -1.30 2.65 13.18
CA VAL A 90 -1.48 3.47 12.01
C VAL A 90 -0.10 3.93 11.56
N ILE A 91 0.38 3.38 10.46
CA ILE A 91 1.60 3.80 9.80
C ILE A 91 1.22 4.79 8.68
N VAL A 92 1.82 5.98 8.71
CA VAL A 92 1.63 7.04 7.71
C VAL A 92 2.99 7.40 7.12
N GLN A 93 3.09 7.38 5.78
CA GLN A 93 4.36 7.58 5.05
C GLN A 93 5.52 6.76 5.65
N GLY A 94 5.23 5.50 5.95
CA GLY A 94 6.20 4.54 6.48
C GLY A 94 6.61 4.71 7.95
N LYS A 95 5.99 5.62 8.69
CA LYS A 95 6.28 5.83 10.13
C LYS A 95 5.03 5.62 10.97
N ARG A 96 5.20 5.05 12.17
CA ARG A 96 4.09 4.93 13.13
C ARG A 96 3.62 6.32 13.55
N ALA A 97 2.35 6.61 13.29
CA ALA A 97 1.70 7.87 13.65
C ALA A 97 0.81 7.72 14.89
N ALA A 98 0.16 6.56 15.06
CA ALA A 98 -0.71 6.29 16.20
C ALA A 98 -0.97 4.79 16.40
N THR A 99 -1.66 4.44 17.49
CA THR A 99 -2.44 3.20 17.61
C THR A 99 -3.90 3.60 17.79
N MET A 100 -4.80 3.05 16.99
CA MET A 100 -6.22 3.43 16.96
C MET A 100 -7.10 2.20 16.85
N THR A 101 -8.31 2.29 17.41
CA THR A 101 -9.36 1.33 17.05
C THR A 101 -9.78 1.52 15.59
N ALA A 102 -10.38 0.50 14.98
CA ALA A 102 -10.95 0.63 13.64
C ALA A 102 -11.94 1.82 13.56
N ARG A 103 -12.80 1.97 14.58
CA ARG A 103 -13.80 3.04 14.65
C ARG A 103 -13.15 4.43 14.69
N ASP A 104 -12.12 4.59 15.53
CA ASP A 104 -11.42 5.87 15.68
C ASP A 104 -10.61 6.22 14.44
N PHE A 105 -9.99 5.23 13.80
CA PHE A 105 -9.32 5.44 12.52
C PHE A 105 -10.29 5.97 11.47
N PHE A 106 -11.45 5.32 11.27
CA PHE A 106 -12.43 5.80 10.28
C PHE A 106 -12.98 7.20 10.59
N LYS A 107 -13.16 7.53 11.87
CA LYS A 107 -13.61 8.85 12.31
C LYS A 107 -12.55 9.95 12.09
N ASN A 108 -11.28 9.64 12.33
CA ASN A 108 -10.22 10.65 12.44
C ASN A 108 -9.19 10.61 11.29
N ARG A 109 -9.28 9.68 10.31
CA ARG A 109 -8.28 9.50 9.24
C ARG A 109 -7.97 10.76 8.43
N GLN A 110 -8.91 11.71 8.37
CA GLN A 110 -8.72 12.97 7.66
C GLN A 110 -7.53 13.79 8.22
N GLN A 111 -7.20 13.63 9.50
CA GLN A 111 -6.06 14.31 10.12
C GLN A 111 -4.71 13.91 9.49
N PHE A 112 -4.63 12.76 8.80
CA PHE A 112 -3.42 12.28 8.15
C PHE A 112 -3.25 12.81 6.72
N MET A 113 -4.29 13.41 6.13
CA MET A 113 -4.24 13.90 4.74
C MET A 113 -3.15 14.94 4.47
N PRO A 114 -2.78 15.86 5.38
CA PRO A 114 -1.67 16.79 5.15
C PRO A 114 -0.31 16.11 4.94
N ALA A 115 -0.17 14.85 5.36
CA ALA A 115 1.05 14.07 5.18
C ALA A 115 1.01 13.16 3.93
N ILE A 116 -0.11 13.09 3.20
CA ILE A 116 -0.34 12.11 2.11
C ILE A 116 -0.32 12.78 0.74
#